data_AF-A0A139PXH8-F1
#
_entry.id   AF-A0A139PXH8-F1
#
_cell.length_a   1.000
_cell.length_b   1.000
_cell.length_c   1.000
_cell.angle_alpha   90.00
_cell.angle_beta   90.00
_cell.angle_gamma   90.00
#
_symmetry.space_group_name_H-M   'P 1'
#
loop_
_entity.id
_entity.type
_entity.pdbx_description
1 polymer ?
#
loop_
_entity_poly.entity_id
_entity_poly.type
_entity_poly.pdbx_seq_one_letter_code
_entity_poly.pdbx_strand_id
1 'polypeptide(L)' 'MENHFIYGYRTITHLLREVYNHVVSRKKVYRIMKEKGYLCRVRPKKGPKLGKPYLCNRQYAGS' A
#
# COMPACT_ATOMS: atom_id res chain seq x y z
N MET A 1 -14.01 0.78 -7.65
CA MET A 1 -13.00 0.27 -8.60
C MET A 1 -11.71 0.01 -7.84
N GLU A 2 -11.39 -1.26 -7.65
CA GLU A 2 -10.22 -1.70 -6.89
C GLU A 2 -8.99 -1.64 -7.81
N ASN A 3 -8.03 -0.78 -7.48
CA ASN A 3 -6.79 -0.66 -8.25
C ASN A 3 -5.91 -1.88 -7.96
N HIS A 4 -6.14 -2.95 -8.72
CA HIS A 4 -5.42 -4.22 -8.65
C HIS A 4 -4.02 -4.14 -9.34
N PHE A 5 -3.37 -2.98 -9.26
CA PHE A 5 -2.04 -2.80 -9.81
C PHE A 5 -1.01 -3.39 -8.84
N ILE A 6 -0.46 -4.54 -9.21
CA ILE A 6 0.58 -5.26 -8.45
C ILE A 6 1.94 -4.53 -8.57
N TYR A 7 2.10 -3.70 -9.60
CA TYR A 7 3.40 -3.14 -10.00
C TYR A 7 3.56 -1.68 -9.60
N GLY A 8 4.67 -1.39 -8.92
CA GLY A 8 5.10 -0.02 -8.64
C GLY A 8 5.91 0.60 -9.79
N TYR A 9 6.22 1.89 -9.68
CA TYR A 9 6.98 2.63 -10.70
C TYR A 9 8.34 2.01 -11.04
N ARG A 10 8.98 1.32 -10.07
CA ARG A 10 10.24 0.60 -10.28
C ARG A 10 10.07 -0.50 -11.32
N THR A 11 9.07 -1.36 -11.15
CA THR A 11 8.79 -2.47 -12.07
C THR A 11 8.43 -1.94 -13.46
N ILE A 12 7.63 -0.88 -13.53
CA ILE A 12 7.27 -0.25 -14.81
C ILE A 12 8.51 0.31 -15.53
N THR A 13 9.41 1.00 -14.81
CA THR A 13 10.65 1.49 -15.43
C THR A 13 11.57 0.38 -15.96
N HIS A 14 11.58 -0.77 -15.28
CA HIS A 14 12.33 -1.94 -15.77
C HIS A 14 11.68 -2.53 -17.02
N LEU A 15 10.36 -2.75 -17.01
CA LEU A 15 9.62 -3.28 -18.15
C LEU A 15 9.75 -2.38 -19.39
N LEU A 16 9.70 -1.06 -19.22
CA LEU A 16 9.89 -0.11 -20.32
C LEU A 16 11.27 -0.23 -20.97
N ARG A 17 12.28 -0.48 -20.14
CA ARG A 17 13.65 -0.62 -20.62
C ARG A 17 13.90 -1.96 -21.29
N GLU A 18 13.35 -3.05 -20.77
CA GLU A 18 13.56 -4.40 -21.33
C GLU A 18 12.74 -4.62 -22.61
N VAL A 19 11.47 -4.25 -22.62
CA VAL A 19 10.56 -4.55 -23.74
C VAL A 19 10.69 -3.53 -24.86
N TYR A 20 10.80 -2.24 -24.50
CA TYR A 20 10.75 -1.15 -25.47
C TYR A 20 12.11 -0.48 -25.70
N ASN A 21 13.18 -0.93 -25.03
CA ASN A 21 14.49 -0.27 -25.01
C ASN A 21 14.39 1.24 -24.68
N HIS A 22 13.33 1.64 -23.99
CA HIS A 22 12.98 3.04 -23.80
C HIS A 22 13.39 3.50 -22.41
N VAL A 23 14.39 4.38 -22.35
CA VAL A 23 14.91 4.92 -21.08
C VAL A 23 14.06 6.10 -20.63
N VAL A 24 13.02 5.82 -19.85
CA VAL A 24 12.17 6.85 -19.23
C VAL A 24 12.67 7.21 -17.85
N SER A 25 12.75 8.50 -17.57
CA SER A 25 13.05 8.99 -16.22
C SER A 25 12.01 8.49 -15.20
N ARG A 26 12.49 8.01 -14.06
CA ARG A 26 11.66 7.57 -12.92
C ARG A 26 10.59 8.60 -12.53
N LYS A 27 10.91 9.90 -12.63
CA LYS A 27 9.98 11.00 -12.32
C LYS A 27 8.81 11.09 -13.32
N LYS A 28 9.07 10.84 -14.61
CA LYS A 28 8.03 10.84 -15.65
C LYS A 28 7.06 9.69 -15.46
N VAL A 29 7.57 8.48 -15.20
CA VAL A 29 6.73 7.31 -14.91
C VAL A 29 5.84 7.57 -13.69
N TYR A 30 6.40 8.13 -12.62
CA TYR A 30 5.62 8.49 -11.44
C TYR A 30 4.51 9.50 -11.73
N ARG A 31 4.78 10.55 -12.52
CA ARG A 31 3.76 11.54 -12.91
C ARG A 31 2.60 10.91 -13.68
N ILE A 32 2.90 10.09 -14.68
CA ILE A 32 1.89 9.40 -15.49
C ILE A 32 1.06 8.44 -14.61
N MET A 33 1.72 7.65 -13.75
CA MET A 33 1.03 6.76 -12.83
C MET A 33 0.12 7.51 -11.85
N LYS A 34 0.55 8.68 -11.38
CA LYS A 34 -0.24 9.54 -10.48
C LYS A 34 -1.46 10.11 -11.20
N GLU A 35 -1.28 10.65 -12.39
CA GLU A 35 -2.36 11.21 -13.21
C GLU A 35 -3.40 10.16 -13.60
N LYS A 36 -2.97 8.93 -13.87
CA LYS A 36 -3.84 7.81 -14.24
C LYS A 36 -4.43 7.05 -13.04
N GLY A 37 -4.04 7.40 -11.81
CA GLY A 37 -4.54 6.72 -10.59
C GLY A 37 -3.96 5.31 -10.36
N TYR A 38 -2.85 4.96 -11.01
CA TYR A 38 -2.17 3.66 -10.91
C TYR A 38 -1.25 3.53 -9.68
N LEU A 39 -1.34 4.48 -8.74
CA LEU A 39 -0.57 4.39 -7.50
C LEU A 39 -1.08 3.22 -6.66
N CYS A 40 -0.20 2.25 -6.41
CA CYS A 40 -0.47 1.18 -5.46
C CYS A 40 -0.81 1.79 -4.10
N ARG A 41 -1.96 1.38 -3.55
CA ARG A 41 -2.39 1.84 -2.23
C ARG A 41 -1.37 1.33 -1.20
N VAL A 42 -0.78 2.24 -0.44
CA VAL A 42 0.14 1.86 0.65
C VAL A 42 -0.63 0.93 1.58
N ARG A 43 -0.11 -0.29 1.77
CA ARG A 43 -0.70 -1.23 2.71
C ARG A 43 -0.81 -0.52 4.06
N PRO A 44 -2.01 -0.42 4.67
CA PRO A 44 -2.13 0.20 5.98
C PRO A 44 -1.18 -0.50 6.93
N LYS A 45 -0.36 0.28 7.64
CA LYS A 45 0.58 -0.23 8.63
C LYS A 45 -0.23 -1.06 9.63
N LYS A 46 0.17 -2.32 9.87
CA LYS A 46 -0.48 -3.14 10.89
C LYS A 46 -0.45 -2.33 12.20
N GLY A 47 -1.63 -2.04 12.74
CA GLY A 47 -1.75 -1.33 14.00
C GLY A 47 -1.00 -2.08 15.11
N PRO A 48 -0.61 -1.40 16.21
CA PRO A 48 -0.06 -2.08 17.37
C PRO A 48 -0.98 -3.23 17.76
N LYS A 49 -0.42 -4.41 17.98
CA LYS A 49 -1.16 -5.54 18.55
C LYS A 49 -1.48 -5.16 19.99
N LEU A 50 -2.59 -4.44 20.19
CA LEU A 50 -3.21 -4.36 21.51
C LEU A 50 -3.50 -5.81 21.88
N GLY A 51 -2.71 -6.38 22.80
CA GLY A 51 -3.05 -7.65 23.43
C GLY A 51 -4.47 -7.56 24.01
N LYS A 52 -5.07 -8.70 24.37
CA LYS A 52 -6.39 -8.69 24.98
C LYS A 52 -6.40 -7.65 26.12
N PRO A 53 -7.29 -6.63 26.10
CA PRO A 53 -7.46 -5.80 27.28
C PRO A 53 -7.84 -6.75 28.40
N TYR A 54 -7.04 -6.75 29.45
CA TYR A 54 -7.26 -7.52 30.66
C TYR A 54 -8.72 -7.31 31.07
N LEU A 55 -9.55 -8.34 30.86
CA LEU A 55 -10.87 -8.40 31.45
C LEU A 55 -10.65 -8.54 32.96
N CYS A 56 -10.51 -7.42 33.66
CA CYS A 56 -10.73 -7.37 35.10
C CYS A 56 -12.18 -6.95 35.28
N ASN A 57 -13.09 -7.92 35.15
CA ASN A 57 -14.49 -7.70 35.46
C ASN A 57 -14.63 -7.48 36.96
N ARG A 58 -14.67 -6.19 37.30
CA ARG A 58 -15.40 -5.61 38.43
C ARG A 58 -16.79 -6.26 38.53
N GLN A 59 -16.98 -7.18 39.46
CA GLN A 59 -18.31 -7.54 40.00
C GLN A 59 -18.22 -7.62 41.52
N TYR A 60 -18.11 -6.44 42.15
CA TYR A 60 -18.75 -6.21 43.45
C TYR A 60 -20.07 -5.50 43.12
N ALA A 61 -21.18 -6.23 43.11
CA ALA A 61 -22.55 -5.73 43.29
C ALA A 61 -23.52 -6.92 43.27
N GLY A 62 -24.11 -7.24 44.43
CA GLY A 62 -25.22 -8.19 44.53
C GLY A 62 -25.22 -8.93 45.87
N SER A 63 -26.07 -8.45 46.77
CA SER A 63 -26.39 -8.93 48.13
C SER A 63 -26.73 -10.41 48.24
#